data_AF-A0A2I0KY87-F1
#
_entry.id   AF-A0A2I0KY87-F1
#
_cell.length_a   1.000
_cell.length_b   1.000
_cell.length_c   1.000
_cell.angle_alpha   90.00
_cell.angle_beta   90.00
_cell.angle_gamma   90.00
#
_symmetry.space_group_name_H-M   'P 1'
#
loop_
_entity.id
_entity.type
_entity.pdbx_description
1 polymer ?
#
loop_
_entity_poly.entity_id
_entity_poly.type
_entity_poly.pdbx_seq_one_letter_code
_entity_poly.pdbx_strand_id
1 'polypeptide(L)'
;MDAKVSRRSVSSFQSSDHDDEDQMDLRRGPWTVEEDLTLINYIAHHGEGRWNSLARCAGLKRTGKSCRLRWLNYLRPDVRRGNITLEEQLLILELHTRWGNR
;
A
#
# COMPACT_ATOMS: atom_id res chain seq x y z
N MET A 1 -24.71 -21.79 37.88
CA MET A 1 -23.26 -21.61 37.65
C MET A 1 -23.18 -20.45 36.69
N ASP A 2 -23.23 -19.22 37.18
CA ASP A 2 -23.41 -18.05 36.31
C ASP A 2 -22.50 -16.93 36.81
N ALA A 3 -21.26 -16.98 36.34
CA ALA A 3 -20.26 -15.96 36.63
C ALA A 3 -20.46 -14.77 35.66
N LYS A 4 -20.68 -13.59 36.25
CA LYS A 4 -20.68 -12.27 35.61
C LYS A 4 -19.43 -12.08 34.74
N VAL A 5 -19.62 -11.96 33.42
CA VAL A 5 -18.61 -11.39 32.53
C VAL A 5 -18.65 -9.87 32.67
N SER A 6 -17.68 -9.33 33.41
CA SER A 6 -17.43 -7.90 33.54
C SER A 6 -16.95 -7.34 32.20
N ARG A 7 -17.80 -6.52 31.56
CA ARG A 7 -17.49 -5.79 30.32
C ARG A 7 -16.29 -4.86 30.59
N ARG A 8 -15.13 -5.13 29.99
CA ARG A 8 -14.03 -4.18 29.94
C ARG A 8 -14.40 -3.05 28.98
N SER A 9 -14.30 -1.82 29.46
CA SER A 9 -14.53 -0.58 28.71
C SER A 9 -13.68 -0.57 27.44
N VAL A 10 -14.34 -0.45 26.28
CA VAL A 10 -13.66 -0.12 25.03
C VAL A 10 -13.20 1.34 25.12
N SER A 11 -11.89 1.56 25.20
CA SER A 11 -11.33 2.90 25.03
C SER A 11 -11.60 3.34 23.60
N SER A 12 -12.42 4.37 23.45
CA SER A 12 -12.63 5.07 22.19
C SER A 12 -11.29 5.64 21.72
N PHE A 13 -10.61 4.92 20.82
CA PHE A 13 -9.58 5.54 19.98
C PHE A 13 -10.32 6.44 19.01
N GLN A 14 -10.29 7.74 19.30
CA GLN A 14 -10.75 8.78 18.39
C GLN A 14 -9.85 8.75 17.17
N SER A 15 -10.23 8.00 16.13
CA SER A 15 -9.75 8.21 14.77
C SER A 15 -10.48 9.43 14.21
N SER A 16 -9.99 10.61 14.58
CA SER A 16 -10.36 11.85 13.92
C SER A 16 -9.51 11.99 12.65
N ASP A 17 -9.80 11.16 11.65
CA ASP A 17 -9.38 11.40 10.28
C ASP A 17 -10.28 12.52 9.73
N HIS A 18 -9.85 13.78 9.85
CA HIS A 18 -10.40 14.84 9.01
C HIS A 18 -9.85 14.63 7.60
N ASP A 19 -10.67 14.02 6.74
CA ASP A 19 -10.31 13.58 5.38
C ASP A 19 -10.87 14.48 4.27
N ASP A 20 -11.37 15.68 4.60
CA ASP A 20 -12.21 16.44 3.65
C ASP A 20 -11.52 17.57 2.86
N GLU A 21 -10.29 18.00 3.18
CA GLU A 21 -9.65 19.12 2.44
C GLU A 21 -8.67 18.71 1.32
N ASP A 22 -8.13 17.48 1.33
CA ASP A 22 -7.14 17.03 0.32
C ASP A 22 -7.77 16.36 -0.92
N GLN A 23 -9.09 16.13 -0.93
CA GLN A 23 -9.73 15.32 -1.97
C GLN A 23 -9.90 16.07 -3.31
N MET A 24 -9.86 17.40 -3.31
CA MET A 24 -10.13 18.22 -4.50
C MET A 24 -8.93 18.35 -5.46
N ASP A 25 -7.72 17.99 -5.04
CA ASP A 25 -6.48 18.27 -5.79
C ASP A 25 -5.67 17.01 -6.17
N LEU A 26 -6.26 15.82 -6.02
CA LEU A 26 -5.60 14.56 -6.36
C LEU A 26 -5.39 14.44 -7.88
N ARG A 27 -4.12 14.29 -8.27
CA ARG A 27 -3.74 14.12 -9.66
C ARG A 27 -4.13 12.72 -10.15
N ARG A 28 -4.89 12.68 -11.24
CA ARG A 28 -5.24 11.44 -11.97
C ARG A 28 -4.25 11.22 -13.12
N GLY A 29 -4.17 9.98 -13.60
CA GLY A 29 -3.36 9.62 -14.77
C GLY A 29 -1.97 9.05 -14.45
N PRO A 30 -1.08 8.96 -15.45
CA PRO A 30 0.21 8.28 -15.31
C PRO A 30 1.11 8.99 -14.29
N TRP A 31 1.95 8.20 -13.62
CA TRP A 31 3.00 8.68 -12.74
C TRP A 31 4.11 9.32 -13.58
N THR A 32 4.56 10.50 -13.18
CA THR A 32 5.77 11.11 -13.77
C THR A 32 7.02 10.61 -13.07
N VAL A 33 8.16 10.86 -13.72
CA VAL A 33 9.48 10.54 -13.16
C VAL A 33 9.73 11.30 -11.86
N GLU A 34 9.28 12.56 -11.77
CA GLU A 34 9.44 13.38 -10.57
C GLU A 34 8.63 12.83 -9.39
N GLU A 35 7.41 12.36 -9.65
CA GLU A 35 6.58 11.69 -8.64
C GLU A 35 7.24 10.39 -8.17
N ASP A 36 7.78 9.60 -9.11
CA ASP A 36 8.49 8.36 -8.79
C ASP A 36 9.73 8.62 -7.94
N LEU A 37 10.56 9.62 -8.30
CA LEU A 37 11.74 10.01 -7.54
C LEU A 37 11.38 10.50 -6.14
N THR A 38 10.31 11.28 -6.01
CA THR A 38 9.81 11.75 -4.72
C THR A 38 9.41 10.58 -3.83
N LEU A 39 8.67 9.61 -4.40
CA LEU A 39 8.24 8.40 -3.69
C LEU A 39 9.44 7.53 -3.27
N ILE A 40 10.38 7.27 -4.18
CA ILE A 40 11.61 6.49 -3.93
C ILE A 40 12.42 7.16 -2.82
N ASN A 41 12.68 8.47 -2.93
CA ASN A 41 13.50 9.20 -1.99
C ASN A 41 12.87 9.21 -0.59
N TYR A 42 11.56 9.44 -0.49
CA TYR A 42 10.87 9.40 0.79
C TYR A 42 10.98 8.02 1.45
N ILE A 43 10.73 6.94 0.68
CA ILE A 43 10.84 5.56 1.19
C ILE A 43 12.26 5.23 1.63
N ALA A 44 13.27 5.67 0.89
CA ALA A 44 14.68 5.45 1.25
C ALA A 44 15.04 6.07 2.61
N HIS A 45 14.45 7.22 2.96
CA HIS A 45 14.73 7.93 4.22
C HIS A 45 13.83 7.49 5.39
N HIS A 46 12.59 7.07 5.12
CA HIS A 46 11.56 6.85 6.15
C HIS A 46 11.02 5.41 6.22
N GLY A 47 11.42 4.55 5.29
CA GLY A 47 10.89 3.19 5.12
C GLY A 47 9.57 3.14 4.34
N GLU A 48 9.19 1.92 3.95
CA GLU A 48 7.92 1.65 3.25
C GLU A 48 6.74 1.48 4.24
N GLY A 49 5.50 1.77 3.78
CA GLY A 49 4.29 1.62 4.57
C GLY A 49 3.62 2.95 4.97
N ARG A 50 2.58 2.88 5.81
CA ARG A 50 1.76 4.04 6.23
C ARG A 50 1.39 4.96 5.06
N TRP A 51 0.91 4.36 3.97
CA TRP A 51 0.86 4.99 2.65
C TRP A 51 0.08 6.31 2.57
N ASN A 52 -0.99 6.47 3.34
CA ASN A 52 -1.75 7.73 3.39
C ASN A 52 -0.89 8.86 3.98
N SER A 53 -0.26 8.62 5.13
CA SER A 53 0.67 9.57 5.74
C SER A 53 1.89 9.79 4.85
N LEU A 54 2.43 8.74 4.23
CA LEU A 54 3.54 8.85 3.29
C LEU A 54 3.22 9.81 2.15
N ALA A 55 2.07 9.65 1.50
CA ALA A 55 1.69 10.51 0.37
C ALA A 55 1.63 11.99 0.77
N ARG A 56 1.01 12.27 1.92
CA ARG A 56 0.90 13.62 2.48
C ARG A 56 2.26 14.20 2.86
N CYS A 57 3.07 13.45 3.60
CA CYS A 57 4.38 13.88 4.07
C CYS A 57 5.41 14.03 2.94
N ALA A 58 5.30 13.25 1.87
CA ALA A 58 6.12 13.38 0.67
C ALA A 58 5.67 14.53 -0.26
N GLY A 59 4.53 15.19 0.04
CA GLY A 59 3.96 16.24 -0.80
C GLY A 59 3.41 15.71 -2.13
N LEU A 60 3.09 14.43 -2.22
CA LEU A 60 2.54 13.82 -3.43
C LEU A 60 1.04 14.11 -3.53
N LYS A 61 0.61 14.65 -4.68
CA LYS A 61 -0.82 14.79 -5.03
C LYS A 61 -1.44 13.45 -5.46
N ARG A 62 -1.19 12.38 -4.70
CA ARG A 62 -1.60 10.99 -4.96
C ARG A 62 -2.20 10.38 -3.70
N THR A 63 -3.11 9.42 -3.86
CA THR A 63 -3.63 8.68 -2.70
C THR A 63 -2.59 7.69 -2.18
N GLY A 64 -2.64 7.35 -0.89
CA GLY A 64 -1.77 6.32 -0.33
C GLY A 64 -1.91 4.97 -1.05
N LYS A 65 -3.14 4.59 -1.45
CA LYS A 65 -3.35 3.40 -2.29
C LYS A 65 -2.58 3.48 -3.61
N SER A 66 -2.55 4.64 -4.26
CA SER A 66 -1.79 4.84 -5.50
C SER A 66 -0.29 4.72 -5.25
N CYS A 67 0.25 5.35 -4.19
CA CYS A 67 1.66 5.25 -3.82
C CYS A 67 2.08 3.80 -3.53
N ARG A 68 1.26 3.06 -2.77
CA ARG A 68 1.49 1.63 -2.49
C ARG A 68 1.60 0.82 -3.76
N LEU A 69 0.61 0.96 -4.66
CA LEU A 69 0.58 0.20 -5.90
C LEU A 69 1.74 0.59 -6.83
N ARG A 70 2.12 1.87 -6.85
CA ARG A 70 3.25 2.34 -7.65
C ARG A 70 4.56 1.72 -7.15
N TRP A 71 4.79 1.75 -5.84
CA TRP A 71 5.97 1.16 -5.23
C TRP A 71 6.04 -0.34 -5.49
N LEU A 72 5.03 -1.09 -5.03
CA LEU A 72 5.06 -2.56 -5.01
C LEU A 72 5.07 -3.19 -6.41
N ASN A 73 4.49 -2.54 -7.42
CA ASN A 73 4.40 -3.12 -8.76
C ASN A 73 5.44 -2.58 -9.74
N TYR A 74 6.08 -1.44 -9.44
CA TYR A 74 6.96 -0.79 -10.42
C TYR A 74 8.29 -0.32 -9.84
N LEU A 75 8.32 0.35 -8.69
CA LEU A 75 9.55 1.03 -8.24
C LEU A 75 10.41 0.21 -7.28
N ARG A 76 9.83 -0.78 -6.60
CA ARG A 76 10.58 -1.59 -5.63
C ARG A 76 11.68 -2.40 -6.34
N PRO A 77 12.94 -2.42 -5.84
CA PRO A 77 14.08 -3.00 -6.55
C PRO A 77 13.97 -4.50 -6.86
N ASP A 78 13.20 -5.23 -6.07
CA ASP A 78 12.98 -6.67 -6.17
C ASP A 78 11.92 -7.05 -7.21
N VAL A 79 11.24 -6.08 -7.83
CA VAL A 79 10.24 -6.33 -8.86
C VAL A 79 10.93 -6.78 -10.15
N ARG A 80 10.81 -8.08 -10.46
CA ARG A 80 11.31 -8.67 -11.70
C ARG A 80 10.42 -8.29 -12.88
N ARG A 81 11.03 -7.78 -13.94
CA ARG A 81 10.36 -7.38 -15.20
C ARG A 81 10.82 -8.32 -16.31
N GLY A 82 9.87 -8.82 -17.09
CA GLY A 82 10.16 -9.70 -18.23
C GLY A 82 9.18 -10.84 -18.35
N ASN A 83 9.50 -11.78 -19.23
CA ASN A 83 8.69 -12.97 -19.47
C ASN A 83 8.82 -13.95 -18.29
N ILE A 84 7.70 -14.55 -17.92
CA ILE A 84 7.65 -15.64 -16.95
C ILE A 84 8.27 -16.89 -17.59
N THR A 85 9.27 -17.48 -16.95
CA THR A 85 9.93 -18.70 -17.44
C THR A 85 8.99 -19.92 -17.38
N LEU A 86 9.31 -20.99 -18.11
CA LEU A 86 8.51 -22.22 -18.05
C LEU A 86 8.44 -22.79 -16.62
N GLU A 87 9.55 -22.75 -15.89
CA GLU A 87 9.60 -23.20 -14.49
C GLU A 87 8.68 -22.34 -13.61
N GLU A 88 8.72 -21.01 -13.76
CA GLU A 88 7.84 -20.10 -13.03
C GLU A 88 6.36 -20.32 -13.39
N GLN A 89 6.05 -20.59 -14.66
CA GLN A 89 4.68 -20.93 -15.10
C GLN A 89 4.17 -22.22 -14.43
N LEU A 90 4.99 -23.26 -14.39
CA LEU A 90 4.64 -24.53 -13.73
C LEU A 90 4.43 -24.33 -12.24
N LEU A 91 5.32 -23.56 -11.59
CA LEU A 91 5.19 -23.24 -10.17
C LEU A 91 3.91 -22.46 -9.89
N ILE A 92 3.58 -21.44 -10.69
CA ILE A 92 2.32 -20.68 -10.56
C ILE A 92 1.11 -21.62 -10.65
N LEU A 93 1.09 -22.54 -11.63
CA LEU A 93 0.00 -23.50 -11.79
C LEU A 93 -0.13 -24.45 -10.60
N GLU A 94 0.99 -24.94 -10.07
CA GLU A 94 1.03 -25.83 -8.91
C GLU A 94 0.49 -25.11 -7.65
N LEU A 95 0.96 -23.89 -7.39
CA LEU A 95 0.51 -23.09 -6.25
C LEU A 95 -0.98 -22.74 -6.37
N HIS A 96 -1.43 -22.32 -7.55
CA HIS A 96 -2.85 -22.02 -7.79
C HIS A 96 -3.75 -23.25 -7.61
N THR A 97 -3.32 -24.42 -8.11
CA THR A 97 -4.07 -25.68 -7.91
C THR A 97 -4.21 -26.03 -6.42
N ARG A 98 -3.19 -25.76 -5.61
CA ARG A 98 -3.21 -26.06 -4.18
C ARG A 98 -4.01 -25.06 -3.34
N TRP A 99 -3.94 -23.76 -3.66
CA TRP A 99 -4.45 -22.72 -2.77
C TRP A 99 -5.52 -21.79 -3.37
N GLY A 100 -5.70 -21.83 -4.69
CA GLY A 100 -6.60 -20.96 -5.44
C GLY A 100 -6.10 -19.51 -5.50
N ASN A 101 -7.00 -18.58 -5.86
CA ASN A 101 -6.73 -17.14 -5.93
C ASN A 101 -6.73 -16.49 -4.53
N ARG A 102 -5.74 -16.83 -3.71
CA ARG A 102 -5.54 -16.27 -2.36
C ARG A 102 -4.23 -15.51 -2.28
#